data_AF-A0A7C6K319-F1
#
_entry.id   AF-A0A7C6K319-F1
#
_cell.length_a   1.000
_cell.length_b   1.000
_cell.length_c   1.000
_cell.angle_alpha   90.00
_cell.angle_beta   90.00
_cell.angle_gamma   90.00
#
_symmetry.space_group_name_H-M   'P 1'
#
loop_
_entity.id
_entity.type
_entity.pdbx_description
1 polymer ?
#
loop_
_entity_poly.entity_id
_entity_poly.type
_entity_poly.pdbx_seq_one_letter_code
_entity_poly.pdbx_strand_id
1 'polypeptide(L)'
;MKKMIFFILASLLLTGCKCSFLDQEVIAHEGRLELKMPEEYYNYLDYNENDIPNFVWNFEGSINTAKTNLKANEVMFHSNDDIKLSKLIKELLDSYRENNRLTVLTVKEEKEHETFLNSQVNGKWEKVFFRPENQVMYNEVAYISLENGLKLSLDYRRFEAKDENDVIQTYYAWQYTQGIRMILHYPFQVIKKGEDKKLVLLSLYDQTKYTIGTHNSLKAILKDDKYLNDEGFRKFFYPEYDEKKGMTEEELAMNIQIVKDYYVNGLNGQDGSSFTFEYLGKKFEIEFTEKCYFIKYLKDIE
;
A
#
# COMPACT_ATOMS: atom_id res chain seq x y z
N MET A 1 -53.15 -22.14 -23.49
CA MET A 1 -52.14 -21.06 -23.53
C MET A 1 -51.47 -20.76 -22.17
N LYS A 2 -52.15 -20.87 -21.02
CA LYS A 2 -51.53 -20.61 -19.68
C LYS A 2 -50.42 -21.59 -19.25
N LYS A 3 -50.41 -22.84 -19.76
CA LYS A 3 -49.36 -23.84 -19.44
C LYS A 3 -48.05 -23.68 -20.24
N MET A 4 -48.08 -22.98 -21.38
CA MET A 4 -46.90 -22.79 -22.25
C MET A 4 -46.03 -21.61 -21.78
N ILE A 5 -46.65 -20.60 -21.15
CA ILE A 5 -45.96 -19.45 -20.56
C ILE A 5 -45.13 -19.89 -19.33
N PHE A 6 -45.60 -20.90 -18.58
CA PHE A 6 -44.90 -21.41 -17.40
C PHE A 6 -43.60 -22.15 -17.76
N PHE A 7 -43.55 -22.83 -18.91
CA PHE A 7 -42.34 -23.51 -19.39
C PHE A 7 -41.27 -22.54 -19.91
N ILE A 8 -41.68 -21.44 -20.54
CA ILE A 8 -40.75 -20.39 -21.02
C ILE A 8 -40.17 -19.60 -19.83
N LEU A 9 -40.98 -19.33 -18.80
CA LEU A 9 -40.52 -18.66 -17.58
C LEU A 9 -39.58 -19.55 -16.74
N ALA A 10 -39.81 -20.87 -16.72
CA ALA A 10 -38.94 -21.82 -16.03
C ALA A 10 -37.59 -22.03 -16.76
N SER A 11 -37.55 -21.94 -18.09
CA SER A 11 -36.28 -22.02 -18.84
C SER A 11 -35.40 -20.77 -18.69
N LEU A 12 -35.98 -19.60 -18.41
CA LEU A 12 -35.24 -18.35 -18.13
C LEU A 12 -34.67 -18.28 -16.70
N LEU A 13 -35.15 -19.13 -15.78
CA LEU A 13 -34.63 -19.24 -14.41
C LEU A 13 -33.53 -20.31 -14.26
N LEU A 14 -33.28 -21.12 -15.30
CA LEU A 14 -32.26 -22.17 -15.33
C LEU A 14 -30.99 -21.77 -16.10
N THR A 15 -30.97 -20.60 -16.75
CA THR A 15 -29.70 -19.90 -17.00
C THR A 15 -29.29 -19.31 -15.66
N GLY A 16 -28.67 -20.14 -14.82
CA GLY A 16 -28.03 -19.67 -13.60
C GLY A 16 -27.28 -18.39 -13.95
N CYS A 17 -27.59 -17.30 -13.24
CA CYS A 17 -26.66 -16.21 -13.12
C CYS A 17 -25.34 -16.88 -12.74
N LYS A 18 -24.45 -17.05 -13.72
CA LYS A 18 -23.03 -17.20 -13.42
C LYS A 18 -22.74 -15.93 -12.66
N CYS A 19 -22.74 -16.02 -11.33
CA CYS A 19 -22.11 -15.03 -10.49
C CYS A 19 -20.68 -14.99 -10.99
N SER A 20 -20.38 -14.02 -11.85
CA SER A 20 -19.07 -13.69 -12.39
C SER A 20 -18.07 -13.28 -11.30
N PHE A 21 -18.44 -13.43 -10.03
CA PHE A 21 -17.60 -13.32 -8.85
C PHE A 21 -16.75 -14.57 -8.57
N LEU A 22 -17.03 -15.72 -9.21
CA LEU A 22 -16.30 -16.98 -8.94
C LEU A 22 -15.20 -17.31 -9.96
N ASP A 23 -15.19 -16.66 -11.13
CA ASP A 23 -14.16 -16.85 -12.16
C ASP A 23 -13.40 -15.52 -12.37
N GLN A 24 -12.77 -15.00 -11.31
CA GLN A 24 -11.87 -13.87 -11.49
C GLN A 24 -10.61 -14.38 -12.19
N GLU A 25 -10.35 -13.91 -13.41
CA GLU A 25 -9.10 -14.22 -14.11
C GLU A 25 -7.91 -13.83 -13.23
N VAL A 26 -6.86 -14.67 -13.21
CA VAL A 26 -5.65 -14.43 -12.45
C VAL A 26 -4.45 -14.24 -13.36
N ILE A 27 -3.47 -13.51 -12.86
CA ILE A 27 -2.13 -13.38 -13.43
C ILE A 27 -1.19 -14.13 -12.50
N ALA A 28 -0.52 -15.15 -13.02
CA ALA A 28 0.51 -15.89 -12.30
C ALA A 28 1.86 -15.14 -12.41
N HIS A 29 2.55 -15.03 -11.28
CA HIS A 29 3.86 -14.40 -11.14
C HIS A 29 4.84 -15.45 -10.64
N GLU A 30 5.74 -15.89 -11.52
CA GLU A 30 6.73 -16.93 -11.24
C GLU A 30 8.00 -16.31 -10.66
N GLY A 31 8.21 -16.52 -9.37
CA GLY A 31 9.39 -16.12 -8.61
C GLY A 31 9.65 -14.61 -8.46
N ARG A 32 8.82 -13.76 -9.11
CA ARG A 32 8.99 -12.31 -9.12
C ARG A 32 7.66 -11.60 -9.35
N LEU A 33 7.40 -10.58 -8.53
CA LEU A 33 6.31 -9.62 -8.71
C LEU A 33 6.89 -8.20 -8.70
N GLU A 34 6.48 -7.37 -9.66
CA GLU A 34 6.95 -6.00 -9.80
C GLU A 34 5.78 -5.01 -9.75
N LEU A 35 5.92 -3.98 -8.92
CA LEU A 35 5.03 -2.82 -8.87
C LEU A 35 5.78 -1.60 -9.38
N LYS A 36 5.20 -0.87 -10.32
CA LYS A 36 5.87 0.25 -10.99
C LYS A 36 4.92 1.41 -11.27
N MET A 37 5.47 2.55 -11.67
CA MET A 37 4.69 3.72 -12.06
C MET A 37 3.73 3.37 -13.21
N PRO A 38 2.44 3.74 -13.13
CA PRO A 38 1.51 3.54 -14.23
C PRO A 38 1.90 4.37 -15.45
N GLU A 39 1.76 3.77 -16.65
CA GLU A 39 2.32 4.32 -17.88
C GLU A 39 1.81 5.72 -18.22
N GLU A 40 0.57 6.03 -17.84
CA GLU A 40 -0.03 7.34 -18.11
C GLU A 40 0.68 8.52 -17.41
N TYR A 41 1.54 8.27 -16.41
CA TYR A 41 2.23 9.31 -15.65
C TYR A 41 3.58 9.72 -16.25
N TYR A 42 4.26 8.88 -17.04
CA TYR A 42 5.65 9.12 -17.48
C TYR A 42 5.83 10.47 -18.18
N ASN A 43 4.90 10.87 -19.06
CA ASN A 43 4.97 12.14 -19.80
C ASN A 43 4.88 13.40 -18.91
N TYR A 44 4.40 13.25 -17.68
CA TYR A 44 4.16 14.35 -16.75
C TYR A 44 5.18 14.40 -15.62
N LEU A 45 5.99 13.36 -15.48
CA LEU A 45 7.06 13.28 -14.49
C LEU A 45 8.27 14.12 -14.96
N ASP A 46 8.90 14.83 -14.02
CA ASP A 46 10.12 15.61 -14.27
C ASP A 46 11.40 14.77 -14.04
N TYR A 47 11.40 13.56 -14.60
CA TYR A 47 12.45 12.54 -14.44
C TYR A 47 12.66 11.78 -15.75
N ASN A 48 13.83 11.16 -15.93
CA ASN A 48 13.96 10.13 -16.96
C ASN A 48 13.19 8.88 -16.50
N GLU A 49 12.65 8.11 -17.46
CA GLU A 49 11.85 6.93 -17.12
C GLU A 49 12.62 5.91 -16.28
N ASN A 50 13.91 5.74 -16.54
CA ASN A 50 14.79 4.80 -15.83
C ASN A 50 15.12 5.25 -14.39
N ASP A 51 14.90 6.51 -14.04
CA ASP A 51 15.18 7.05 -12.70
C ASP A 51 13.98 6.91 -11.78
N ILE A 52 12.81 6.49 -12.30
CA ILE A 52 11.59 6.33 -11.52
C ILE A 52 11.67 5.00 -10.76
N PRO A 53 11.67 5.02 -9.41
CA PRO A 53 11.82 3.81 -8.61
C PRO A 53 10.63 2.86 -8.78
N ASN A 54 10.90 1.56 -8.75
CA ASN A 54 9.91 0.49 -8.70
C ASN A 54 10.13 -0.38 -7.45
N PHE A 55 9.20 -1.30 -7.19
CA PHE A 55 9.36 -2.34 -6.17
C PHE A 55 9.37 -3.70 -6.85
N VAL A 56 10.35 -4.52 -6.50
CA VAL A 56 10.49 -5.89 -6.99
C VAL A 56 10.53 -6.82 -5.80
N TRP A 57 9.54 -7.69 -5.72
CA TRP A 57 9.51 -8.78 -4.74
C TRP A 57 9.92 -10.08 -5.43
N ASN A 58 11.05 -10.66 -5.01
CA ASN A 58 11.47 -11.98 -5.43
C ASN A 58 11.10 -13.01 -4.35
N PHE A 59 10.59 -14.17 -4.76
CA PHE A 59 10.14 -15.24 -3.88
C PHE A 59 10.31 -16.60 -4.55
N GLU A 60 10.21 -17.69 -3.80
CA GLU A 60 10.20 -19.03 -4.36
C GLU A 60 8.78 -19.45 -4.78
N GLY A 61 8.67 -20.09 -5.95
CA GLY A 61 7.41 -20.60 -6.49
C GLY A 61 6.58 -19.53 -7.22
N SER A 62 5.26 -19.72 -7.23
CA SER A 62 4.31 -18.84 -7.92
C SER A 62 3.30 -18.25 -6.96
N ILE A 63 2.96 -16.99 -7.18
CA ILE A 63 1.79 -16.34 -6.60
C ILE A 63 0.86 -15.87 -7.72
N ASN A 64 -0.42 -15.78 -7.41
CA ASN A 64 -1.46 -15.33 -8.32
C ASN A 64 -2.01 -13.99 -7.83
N THR A 65 -2.21 -13.06 -8.75
CA THR A 65 -2.92 -11.80 -8.50
C THR A 65 -4.17 -11.73 -9.35
N ALA A 66 -5.21 -11.10 -8.84
CA ALA A 66 -6.44 -10.86 -9.57
C ALA A 66 -6.18 -9.96 -10.80
N LYS A 67 -6.63 -10.40 -11.97
CA LYS A 67 -6.71 -9.55 -13.16
C LYS A 67 -7.86 -8.56 -12.94
N THR A 68 -7.48 -7.31 -12.71
CA THR A 68 -8.37 -6.23 -12.29
C THR A 68 -8.02 -4.97 -13.07
N ASN A 69 -8.86 -3.93 -12.97
CA ASN A 69 -8.55 -2.60 -13.49
C ASN A 69 -7.62 -1.81 -12.55
N LEU A 70 -6.86 -2.50 -11.69
CA LEU A 70 -5.86 -1.88 -10.83
C LEU A 70 -4.70 -1.36 -11.69
N LYS A 71 -4.06 -0.30 -11.20
CA LYS A 71 -2.91 0.31 -11.86
C LYS A 71 -1.65 -0.51 -11.61
N ALA A 72 -0.63 -0.32 -12.44
CA ALA A 72 0.62 -1.08 -12.39
C ALA A 72 1.42 -0.96 -11.06
N ASN A 73 1.05 -0.01 -10.20
CA ASN A 73 1.64 0.17 -8.87
C ASN A 73 0.92 -0.62 -7.77
N GLU A 74 -0.02 -1.49 -8.13
CA GLU A 74 -0.90 -2.14 -7.18
C GLU A 74 -1.33 -3.54 -7.64
N VAL A 75 -1.42 -4.47 -6.68
CA VAL A 75 -1.98 -5.80 -6.90
C VAL A 75 -2.91 -6.23 -5.76
N MET A 76 -3.84 -7.13 -6.09
CA MET A 76 -4.62 -7.88 -5.12
C MET A 76 -4.32 -9.37 -5.33
N PHE A 77 -3.83 -10.06 -4.31
CA PHE A 77 -3.58 -11.50 -4.38
C PHE A 77 -4.90 -12.24 -4.58
N HIS A 78 -4.93 -13.32 -5.35
CA HIS A 78 -6.16 -14.11 -5.59
C HIS A 78 -5.86 -15.55 -6.01
N SER A 79 -6.68 -16.50 -5.59
CA SER A 79 -6.52 -17.94 -5.91
C SER A 79 -5.12 -18.49 -5.60
N ASN A 80 -4.57 -18.11 -4.45
CA ASN A 80 -3.31 -18.63 -3.92
C ASN A 80 -3.56 -19.77 -2.95
N ASP A 81 -2.55 -20.63 -2.78
CA ASP A 81 -2.44 -21.41 -1.57
C ASP A 81 -2.15 -20.43 -0.43
N ASP A 82 -3.17 -20.14 0.38
CA ASP A 82 -3.15 -19.07 1.38
C ASP A 82 -2.08 -19.34 2.44
N ILE A 83 -1.76 -20.61 2.74
CA ILE A 83 -0.68 -20.97 3.68
C ILE A 83 0.68 -20.62 3.08
N LYS A 84 0.90 -20.92 1.80
CA LYS A 84 2.16 -20.56 1.11
C LYS A 84 2.30 -19.06 0.97
N LEU A 85 1.23 -18.37 0.54
CA LEU A 85 1.23 -16.91 0.44
C LEU A 85 1.48 -16.25 1.81
N SER A 86 0.86 -16.77 2.87
CA SER A 86 1.09 -16.32 4.25
C SER A 86 2.57 -16.41 4.64
N LYS A 87 3.25 -17.51 4.28
CA LYS A 87 4.68 -17.68 4.54
C LYS A 87 5.52 -16.65 3.77
N LEU A 88 5.24 -16.45 2.49
CA LEU A 88 5.93 -15.44 1.68
C LEU A 88 5.73 -14.02 2.24
N ILE A 89 4.50 -13.67 2.62
CA ILE A 89 4.20 -12.39 3.27
C ILE A 89 4.98 -12.24 4.57
N LYS A 90 5.04 -13.30 5.39
CA LYS A 90 5.84 -13.29 6.62
C LYS A 90 7.31 -12.99 6.34
N GLU A 91 7.91 -13.68 5.38
CA GLU A 91 9.31 -13.48 4.98
C GLU A 91 9.55 -12.03 4.50
N LEU A 92 8.65 -11.50 3.67
CA LEU A 92 8.70 -10.10 3.22
C LEU A 92 8.62 -9.12 4.41
N LEU A 93 7.68 -9.32 5.33
CA LEU A 93 7.51 -8.41 6.47
C LEU A 93 8.68 -8.52 7.46
N ASP A 94 9.17 -9.73 7.72
CA ASP A 94 10.30 -9.96 8.62
C ASP A 94 11.58 -9.30 8.07
N SER A 95 11.85 -9.39 6.76
CA SER A 95 13.04 -8.76 6.15
C SER A 95 13.07 -7.24 6.32
N TYR A 96 11.91 -6.59 6.30
CA TYR A 96 11.82 -5.14 6.54
C TYR A 96 11.75 -4.79 8.03
N ARG A 97 11.21 -5.68 8.88
CA ARG A 97 11.21 -5.48 10.34
C ARG A 97 12.63 -5.50 10.90
N GLU A 98 13.46 -6.42 10.45
CA GLU A 98 14.87 -6.55 10.88
C GLU A 98 15.70 -5.29 10.56
N ASN A 99 15.26 -4.49 9.58
CA ASN A 99 15.91 -3.25 9.16
C ASN A 99 15.22 -1.97 9.70
N ASN A 100 14.31 -2.10 10.68
CA ASN A 100 13.51 -0.99 11.23
C ASN A 100 12.73 -0.20 10.15
N ARG A 101 12.26 -0.88 9.10
CA ARG A 101 11.53 -0.30 7.96
C ARG A 101 10.06 -0.71 7.92
N LEU A 102 9.58 -1.47 8.90
CA LEU A 102 8.20 -1.93 8.97
C LEU A 102 7.46 -1.22 10.10
N THR A 103 6.35 -0.58 9.76
CA THR A 103 5.36 -0.07 10.71
C THR A 103 4.02 -0.78 10.50
N VAL A 104 3.40 -1.30 11.56
CA VAL A 104 2.10 -1.99 11.48
C VAL A 104 1.03 -1.17 12.19
N LEU A 105 -0.08 -0.90 11.50
CA LEU A 105 -1.26 -0.26 12.07
C LEU A 105 -2.38 -1.29 12.24
N THR A 106 -2.80 -1.53 13.48
CA THR A 106 -4.00 -2.31 13.79
C THR A 106 -5.25 -1.48 13.56
N VAL A 107 -6.04 -1.87 12.56
CA VAL A 107 -7.31 -1.21 12.21
C VAL A 107 -8.44 -1.74 13.06
N LYS A 108 -8.46 -3.05 13.31
CA LYS A 108 -9.51 -3.71 14.08
C LYS A 108 -9.00 -4.98 14.74
N GLU A 109 -9.42 -5.19 15.98
CA GLU A 109 -9.31 -6.48 16.67
C GLU A 109 -10.65 -7.22 16.60
N GLU A 110 -10.61 -8.51 16.29
CA GLU A 110 -11.78 -9.39 16.19
C GLU A 110 -11.60 -10.62 17.07
N LYS A 111 -12.65 -11.00 17.81
CA LYS A 111 -12.66 -12.23 18.59
C LYS A 111 -13.29 -13.35 17.80
N GLU A 112 -12.50 -14.38 17.51
CA GLU A 112 -12.90 -15.47 16.63
C GLU A 112 -12.32 -16.81 17.14
N HIS A 113 -13.20 -17.81 17.25
CA HIS A 113 -12.82 -19.13 17.78
C HIS A 113 -12.16 -20.03 16.74
N GLU A 114 -12.47 -19.81 15.47
CA GLU A 114 -11.99 -20.62 14.35
C GLU A 114 -11.90 -19.76 13.10
N THR A 115 -10.90 -20.05 12.27
CA THR A 115 -10.71 -19.44 10.96
C THR A 115 -10.21 -20.50 9.99
N PHE A 116 -10.15 -20.20 8.70
CA PHE A 116 -9.59 -21.12 7.71
C PHE A 116 -8.74 -20.39 6.68
N LEU A 117 -7.82 -21.15 6.09
CA LEU A 117 -7.02 -20.78 4.92
C LEU A 117 -7.30 -21.80 3.82
N ASN A 118 -7.37 -21.36 2.56
CA ASN A 118 -7.50 -22.27 1.43
C ASN A 118 -6.10 -22.74 1.03
N SER A 119 -5.89 -24.05 0.92
CA SER A 119 -4.59 -24.62 0.56
C SER A 119 -4.76 -25.74 -0.47
N GLN A 120 -3.70 -26.03 -1.23
CA GLN A 120 -3.69 -27.16 -2.15
C GLN A 120 -3.12 -28.39 -1.45
N VAL A 121 -4.00 -29.31 -1.07
CA VAL A 121 -3.65 -30.60 -0.48
C VAL A 121 -3.84 -31.67 -1.54
N ASN A 122 -2.77 -32.38 -1.92
CA ASN A 122 -2.80 -33.44 -2.93
C ASN A 122 -3.45 -33.02 -4.27
N GLY A 123 -3.22 -31.77 -4.70
CA GLY A 123 -3.75 -31.22 -5.95
C GLY A 123 -5.23 -30.82 -5.91
N LYS A 124 -5.85 -30.81 -4.72
CA LYS A 124 -7.23 -30.31 -4.52
C LYS A 124 -7.22 -29.11 -3.58
N TRP A 125 -8.12 -28.17 -3.85
CA TRP A 125 -8.37 -27.05 -2.95
C TRP A 125 -9.16 -27.51 -1.74
N GLU A 126 -8.60 -27.30 -0.56
CA GLU A 126 -9.21 -27.65 0.71
C GLU A 126 -9.15 -26.45 1.68
N LYS A 127 -10.09 -26.41 2.62
CA LYS A 127 -10.06 -25.45 3.72
C LYS A 127 -9.32 -26.08 4.90
N VAL A 128 -8.22 -25.48 5.30
CA VAL A 128 -7.47 -25.86 6.50
C VAL A 128 -7.91 -24.95 7.62
N PHE A 129 -8.47 -25.53 8.68
CA PHE A 129 -9.03 -24.79 9.81
C PHE A 129 -7.99 -24.58 10.91
N PHE A 130 -7.98 -23.39 11.47
CA PHE A 130 -7.09 -22.97 12.54
C PHE A 130 -7.90 -22.43 13.72
N ARG A 131 -7.38 -22.64 14.92
CA ARG A 131 -7.87 -22.00 16.15
C ARG A 131 -6.91 -20.89 16.53
N PRO A 132 -7.29 -19.60 16.38
CA PRO A 132 -6.43 -18.50 16.77
C PRO A 132 -6.07 -18.55 18.25
N GLU A 133 -4.80 -18.29 18.58
CA GLU A 133 -4.33 -18.10 19.95
C GLU A 133 -5.11 -16.95 20.60
N ASN A 134 -5.53 -17.17 21.84
CA ASN A 134 -6.39 -16.25 22.59
C ASN A 134 -7.72 -15.88 21.91
N GLN A 135 -8.10 -16.59 20.83
CA GLN A 135 -9.30 -16.30 20.03
C GLN A 135 -9.28 -14.89 19.44
N VAL A 136 -8.10 -14.35 19.09
CA VAL A 136 -7.98 -12.99 18.56
C VAL A 136 -7.37 -13.00 17.16
N MET A 137 -7.94 -12.17 16.29
CA MET A 137 -7.39 -11.82 14.99
C MET A 137 -7.29 -10.31 14.84
N TYR A 138 -6.32 -9.85 14.05
CA TYR A 138 -6.05 -8.43 13.84
C TYR A 138 -6.17 -8.10 12.36
N ASN A 139 -7.07 -7.19 11.99
CA ASN A 139 -7.04 -6.56 10.68
C ASN A 139 -6.02 -5.42 10.74
N GLU A 140 -4.97 -5.53 9.95
CA GLU A 140 -3.80 -4.68 10.00
C GLU A 140 -3.46 -4.14 8.61
N VAL A 141 -2.74 -3.01 8.60
CA VAL A 141 -2.03 -2.49 7.43
C VAL A 141 -0.56 -2.39 7.80
N ALA A 142 0.29 -3.11 7.06
CA ALA A 142 1.72 -2.90 7.13
C ALA A 142 2.13 -1.77 6.19
N TYR A 143 2.97 -0.86 6.67
CA TYR A 143 3.67 0.16 5.90
C TYR A 143 5.16 -0.16 5.90
N ILE A 144 5.75 -0.24 4.71
CA ILE A 144 7.16 -0.58 4.51
C ILE A 144 7.87 0.60 3.86
N SER A 145 8.86 1.16 4.56
CA SER A 145 9.80 2.15 4.04
C SER A 145 10.85 1.48 3.15
N LEU A 146 10.75 1.66 1.83
CA LEU A 146 11.68 1.08 0.87
C LEU A 146 13.00 1.86 0.81
N GLU A 147 14.07 1.18 0.41
CA GLU A 147 15.42 1.75 0.28
C GLU A 147 15.48 2.88 -0.73
N ASN A 148 14.59 2.86 -1.72
CA ASN A 148 14.47 3.86 -2.77
C ASN A 148 13.57 5.05 -2.39
N GLY A 149 13.20 5.20 -1.12
CA GLY A 149 12.39 6.30 -0.60
C GLY A 149 10.88 6.20 -0.87
N LEU A 150 10.42 5.19 -1.62
CA LEU A 150 8.99 4.90 -1.75
C LEU A 150 8.46 4.12 -0.55
N LYS A 151 7.13 3.95 -0.52
CA LYS A 151 6.46 3.10 0.47
C LYS A 151 5.65 2.01 -0.17
N LEU A 152 5.69 0.84 0.44
CA LEU A 152 4.73 -0.23 0.18
C LEU A 152 3.67 -0.23 1.30
N SER A 153 2.41 -0.45 0.97
CA SER A 153 1.43 -0.92 1.96
C SER A 153 0.95 -2.32 1.62
N LEU A 154 0.61 -3.07 2.68
CA LEU A 154 0.02 -4.41 2.58
C LEU A 154 -1.12 -4.54 3.60
N ASP A 155 -2.34 -4.68 3.10
CA ASP A 155 -3.53 -4.95 3.90
C ASP A 155 -3.67 -6.45 4.14
N TYR A 156 -3.82 -6.88 5.40
CA TYR A 156 -4.04 -8.30 5.72
C TYR A 156 -4.79 -8.47 7.05
N ARG A 157 -5.22 -9.69 7.32
CA ARG A 157 -5.63 -10.16 8.65
C ARG A 157 -4.55 -11.06 9.21
N ARG A 158 -4.10 -10.80 10.44
CA ARG A 158 -3.09 -11.58 11.15
C ARG A 158 -3.70 -12.36 12.30
N PHE A 159 -3.23 -13.58 12.48
CA PHE A 159 -3.52 -14.38 13.68
C PHE A 159 -2.35 -15.32 13.97
N GLU A 160 -2.24 -15.76 15.22
CA GLU A 160 -1.29 -16.80 15.61
C GLU A 160 -2.07 -18.10 15.81
N ALA A 161 -1.54 -19.22 15.38
CA ALA A 161 -2.14 -20.53 15.61
C ALA A 161 -1.06 -21.61 15.60
N LYS A 162 -1.33 -22.74 16.27
CA LYS A 162 -0.48 -23.92 16.16
C LYS A 162 -0.57 -24.54 14.77
N ASP A 163 0.59 -24.90 14.22
CA ASP A 163 0.68 -25.73 13.02
C ASP A 163 0.49 -27.22 13.34
N GLU A 164 0.70 -28.08 12.33
CA GLU A 164 0.59 -29.53 12.45
C GLU A 164 1.58 -30.17 13.44
N ASN A 165 2.64 -29.45 13.82
CA ASN A 165 3.69 -29.89 14.75
C ASN A 165 3.53 -29.23 16.13
N ASP A 166 2.36 -28.66 16.44
CA ASP A 166 2.06 -27.94 17.68
C ASP A 166 2.93 -26.67 17.91
N VAL A 167 3.57 -26.14 16.86
CA VAL A 167 4.37 -24.91 16.94
C VAL A 167 3.51 -23.70 16.60
N ILE A 168 3.56 -22.66 17.43
CA ILE A 168 2.84 -21.41 17.17
C ILE A 168 3.49 -20.69 15.98
N GLN A 169 2.68 -20.43 14.95
CA GLN A 169 3.07 -19.69 13.76
C GLN A 169 2.17 -18.45 13.59
N THR A 170 2.73 -17.39 13.02
CA THR A 170 1.97 -16.22 12.59
C THR A 170 1.47 -16.42 11.16
N TYR A 171 0.16 -16.29 10.96
CA TYR A 171 -0.48 -16.40 9.66
C TYR A 171 -1.02 -15.04 9.18
N TYR A 172 -0.93 -14.83 7.87
CA TYR A 172 -1.41 -13.65 7.14
C TYR A 172 -2.46 -14.08 6.14
N ALA A 173 -3.65 -13.51 6.25
CA ALA A 173 -4.83 -13.94 5.53
C ALA A 173 -5.61 -12.75 4.96
N TRP A 174 -6.59 -13.09 4.13
CA TRP A 174 -7.60 -12.16 3.64
C TRP A 174 -8.40 -11.57 4.81
N GLN A 175 -8.73 -10.28 4.71
CA GLN A 175 -9.72 -9.69 5.60
C GLN A 175 -11.12 -10.13 5.13
N TYR A 176 -12.09 -10.24 6.04
CA TYR A 176 -13.45 -10.67 5.66
C TYR A 176 -14.11 -9.76 4.61
N THR A 177 -13.70 -8.50 4.54
CA THR A 177 -14.25 -7.48 3.65
C THR A 177 -13.40 -7.20 2.42
N GLN A 178 -12.13 -7.62 2.40
CA GLN A 178 -11.20 -7.31 1.30
C GLN A 178 -10.05 -8.32 1.20
N GLY A 179 -9.55 -8.53 -0.01
CA GLY A 179 -8.38 -9.36 -0.23
C GLY A 179 -7.09 -8.73 0.24
N ILE A 180 -6.04 -9.54 0.30
CA ILE A 180 -4.70 -9.04 0.57
C ILE A 180 -4.30 -8.14 -0.60
N ARG A 181 -4.02 -6.88 -0.31
CA ARG A 181 -3.77 -5.84 -1.31
C ARG A 181 -2.41 -5.22 -1.03
N MET A 182 -1.59 -5.12 -2.07
CA MET A 182 -0.27 -4.52 -2.00
C MET A 182 -0.21 -3.30 -2.91
N ILE A 183 0.17 -2.16 -2.35
CA ILE A 183 0.21 -0.87 -3.06
C ILE A 183 1.59 -0.25 -2.92
N LEU A 184 2.23 0.05 -4.04
CA LEU A 184 3.39 0.93 -4.09
C LEU A 184 2.91 2.37 -4.22
N HIS A 185 3.23 3.19 -3.22
CA HIS A 185 2.78 4.57 -3.13
C HIS A 185 3.72 5.52 -3.87
N TYR A 186 3.14 6.35 -4.74
CA TYR A 186 3.82 7.47 -5.40
C TYR A 186 3.13 8.80 -5.03
N PRO A 187 3.55 9.43 -3.92
CA PRO A 187 3.10 10.77 -3.59
C PRO A 187 3.74 11.78 -4.54
N PHE A 188 2.96 12.78 -4.98
CA PHE A 188 3.44 13.81 -5.91
C PHE A 188 3.29 15.21 -5.33
N GLN A 189 4.15 16.12 -5.78
CA GLN A 189 3.90 17.55 -5.79
C GLN A 189 3.80 18.02 -7.26
N VAL A 190 2.85 18.92 -7.54
CA VAL A 190 2.77 19.58 -8.85
C VAL A 190 3.70 20.79 -8.86
N ILE A 191 4.51 20.92 -9.90
CA ILE A 191 5.41 22.05 -10.12
C ILE A 191 5.17 22.67 -11.49
N LYS A 192 5.59 23.93 -11.66
CA LYS A 192 5.59 24.62 -12.96
C LYS A 192 7.01 24.58 -13.56
N LYS A 193 7.15 24.06 -14.78
CA LYS A 193 8.40 24.03 -15.56
C LYS A 193 8.12 24.68 -16.91
N GLY A 194 8.54 25.94 -17.06
CA GLY A 194 8.11 26.76 -18.20
C GLY A 194 6.60 26.99 -18.12
N GLU A 195 5.86 26.70 -19.20
CA GLU A 195 4.39 26.76 -19.21
C GLU A 195 3.71 25.45 -18.79
N ASP A 196 4.46 24.36 -18.66
CA ASP A 196 3.90 23.04 -18.37
C ASP A 196 3.83 22.77 -16.86
N LYS A 197 2.80 22.03 -16.47
CA LYS A 197 2.73 21.40 -15.15
C LYS A 197 3.44 20.05 -15.20
N LYS A 198 4.33 19.83 -14.25
CA LYS A 198 5.03 18.57 -14.06
C LYS A 198 4.81 18.03 -12.65
N LEU A 199 5.03 16.74 -12.49
CA LEU A 199 4.95 16.02 -11.23
C LEU A 199 6.36 15.70 -10.75
N VAL A 200 6.64 16.03 -9.51
CA VAL A 200 7.82 15.56 -8.79
C VAL A 200 7.39 14.58 -7.71
N LEU A 201 8.15 13.49 -7.56
CA LEU A 201 7.94 12.46 -6.56
C LEU A 201 8.39 12.96 -5.19
N LEU A 202 7.61 12.62 -4.17
CA LEU A 202 7.96 12.86 -2.77
C LEU A 202 8.22 11.53 -2.07
N SER A 203 9.30 11.50 -1.30
CA SER A 203 9.50 10.52 -0.24
C SER A 203 8.90 11.09 1.05
N LEU A 204 8.16 10.28 1.80
CA LEU A 204 7.41 10.72 3.00
C LEU A 204 7.70 9.74 4.14
N TYR A 205 7.67 10.17 5.40
CA TYR A 205 7.76 9.24 6.53
C TYR A 205 6.52 8.31 6.60
N ASP A 206 6.68 7.06 7.05
CA ASP A 206 5.61 6.05 7.16
C ASP A 206 4.30 6.57 7.77
N GLN A 207 3.17 5.98 7.36
CA GLN A 207 1.81 6.39 7.77
C GLN A 207 1.37 7.82 7.37
N THR A 208 2.28 8.66 6.85
CA THR A 208 1.91 9.99 6.35
C THR A 208 0.90 9.87 5.20
N LYS A 209 -0.32 10.35 5.44
CA LYS A 209 -1.35 10.49 4.41
C LYS A 209 -0.97 11.61 3.45
N TYR A 210 -1.24 11.39 2.17
CA TYR A 210 -0.96 12.36 1.11
C TYR A 210 -2.16 12.51 0.19
N THR A 211 -2.34 13.72 -0.34
CA THR A 211 -3.53 14.11 -1.11
C THR A 211 -3.38 13.86 -2.62
N ILE A 212 -2.14 13.89 -3.13
CA ILE A 212 -1.84 13.72 -4.55
C ILE A 212 -0.95 12.48 -4.75
N GLY A 213 -1.45 11.51 -5.50
CA GLY A 213 -0.71 10.35 -5.98
C GLY A 213 -1.45 9.60 -7.09
N THR A 214 -1.08 8.34 -7.30
CA THR A 214 -1.66 7.49 -8.36
C THR A 214 -3.15 7.17 -8.19
N HIS A 215 -3.69 7.37 -6.99
CA HIS A 215 -5.11 7.15 -6.68
C HIS A 215 -6.03 8.29 -7.16
N ASN A 216 -5.49 9.46 -7.50
CA ASN A 216 -6.27 10.59 -8.01
C ASN A 216 -6.36 10.57 -9.55
N SER A 217 -7.29 11.35 -10.11
CA SER A 217 -7.37 11.56 -11.55
C SER A 217 -6.22 12.46 -12.04
N LEU A 218 -5.27 11.89 -12.79
CA LEU A 218 -4.15 12.62 -13.39
C LEU A 218 -4.61 13.82 -14.21
N LYS A 219 -5.66 13.65 -15.02
CA LYS A 219 -6.26 14.75 -15.80
C LYS A 219 -6.75 15.89 -14.91
N ALA A 220 -7.34 15.58 -13.76
CA ALA A 220 -7.79 16.60 -12.81
C ALA A 220 -6.61 17.33 -12.17
N ILE A 221 -5.58 16.59 -11.74
CA ILE A 221 -4.35 17.13 -11.14
C ILE A 221 -3.69 18.16 -12.08
N LEU A 222 -3.57 17.81 -13.37
CA LEU A 222 -2.89 18.66 -14.35
C LEU A 222 -3.73 19.86 -14.80
N LYS A 223 -5.06 19.74 -14.84
CA LYS A 223 -5.93 20.83 -15.33
C LYS A 223 -6.14 21.93 -14.29
N ASP A 224 -6.29 21.59 -13.02
CA ASP A 224 -6.70 22.54 -11.99
C ASP A 224 -5.47 23.22 -11.36
N ASP A 225 -5.48 24.55 -11.29
CA ASP A 225 -4.37 25.34 -10.75
C ASP A 225 -4.28 25.27 -9.23
N LYS A 226 -5.34 24.81 -8.55
CA LYS A 226 -5.28 24.62 -7.09
C LYS A 226 -4.15 23.69 -6.68
N TYR A 227 -3.82 22.67 -7.47
CA TYR A 227 -2.75 21.72 -7.13
C TYR A 227 -1.35 22.34 -7.18
N LEU A 228 -1.19 23.50 -7.84
CA LEU A 228 0.03 24.31 -7.78
C LEU A 228 -0.01 25.31 -6.62
N ASN A 229 -1.16 25.98 -6.45
CA ASN A 229 -1.25 27.21 -5.67
C ASN A 229 -1.74 27.01 -4.22
N ASP A 230 -2.46 25.95 -3.95
CA ASP A 230 -2.99 25.66 -2.62
C ASP A 230 -1.94 24.87 -1.80
N GLU A 231 -1.49 25.49 -0.71
CA GLU A 231 -0.52 24.92 0.23
C GLU A 231 -1.04 23.65 0.90
N GLY A 232 -2.36 23.44 0.95
CA GLY A 232 -2.97 22.21 1.46
C GLY A 232 -2.52 20.94 0.73
N PHE A 233 -2.07 21.05 -0.53
CA PHE A 233 -1.49 19.92 -1.26
C PHE A 233 -0.03 19.62 -0.91
N ARG A 234 0.61 20.49 -0.11
CA ARG A 234 1.98 20.36 0.38
C ARG A 234 2.02 20.10 1.89
N LYS A 235 0.84 20.00 2.53
CA LYS A 235 0.67 19.79 3.96
C LYS A 235 0.62 18.30 4.30
N PHE A 236 1.37 17.92 5.32
CA PHE A 236 1.46 16.55 5.83
C PHE A 236 1.34 16.56 7.35
N PHE A 237 0.62 15.59 7.90
CA PHE A 237 0.44 15.47 9.35
C PHE A 237 1.52 14.60 9.96
N TYR A 238 1.86 14.88 11.22
CA TYR A 238 2.73 14.00 11.98
C TYR A 238 2.07 12.64 12.22
N PRO A 239 2.86 11.55 12.37
CA PRO A 239 2.35 10.19 12.50
C PRO A 239 1.37 10.00 13.65
N GLU A 240 1.66 10.58 14.81
CA GLU A 240 0.87 10.42 16.03
C GLU A 240 -0.10 11.59 16.28
N TYR A 241 -0.30 12.47 15.30
CA TYR A 241 -1.15 13.64 15.49
C TYR A 241 -2.63 13.26 15.56
N ASP A 242 -3.25 13.51 16.72
CA ASP A 242 -4.70 13.44 16.94
C ASP A 242 -5.30 14.86 16.98
N GLU A 243 -6.03 15.23 15.92
CA GLU A 243 -6.72 16.53 15.82
C GLU A 243 -7.62 16.84 17.02
N LYS A 244 -8.19 15.82 17.68
CA LYS A 244 -9.11 16.02 18.80
C LYS A 244 -8.40 16.31 20.11
N LYS A 245 -7.14 15.87 20.25
CA LYS A 245 -6.35 15.99 21.48
C LYS A 245 -5.26 17.07 21.38
N GLY A 246 -4.80 17.37 20.16
CA GLY A 246 -3.59 18.16 19.96
C GLY A 246 -2.34 17.36 20.37
N MET A 247 -1.22 18.06 20.50
CA MET A 247 0.04 17.50 21.02
C MET A 247 0.58 18.45 22.09
N THR A 248 1.21 17.87 23.11
CA THR A 248 2.09 18.59 24.03
C THR A 248 3.36 19.05 23.31
N GLU A 249 4.11 19.98 23.91
CA GLU A 249 5.39 20.44 23.35
C GLU A 249 6.41 19.30 23.22
N GLU A 250 6.45 18.37 24.18
CA GLU A 250 7.33 17.20 24.15
C GLU A 250 6.96 16.23 23.01
N GLU A 251 5.66 15.93 22.84
CA GLU A 251 5.16 15.10 21.74
C GLU A 251 5.42 15.74 20.38
N LEU A 252 5.26 17.06 20.27
CA LEU A 252 5.58 17.80 19.05
C LEU A 252 7.07 17.71 18.71
N ALA A 253 7.94 17.96 19.69
CA ALA A 253 9.38 17.87 19.49
C ALA A 253 9.81 16.46 19.06
N MET A 254 9.23 15.42 19.68
CA MET A 254 9.46 14.02 19.31
C MET A 254 8.99 13.74 17.88
N ASN A 255 7.79 14.17 17.50
CA ASN A 255 7.26 13.97 16.15
C ASN A 255 8.08 14.70 15.07
N ILE A 256 8.55 15.93 15.36
CA ILE A 256 9.48 16.65 14.48
C ILE A 256 10.77 15.85 14.32
N GLN A 257 11.33 15.33 15.41
CA GLN A 257 12.57 14.56 15.36
C GLN A 257 12.42 13.27 14.54
N ILE A 258 11.31 12.54 14.70
CA ILE A 258 10.99 11.35 13.89
C ILE A 258 11.00 11.69 12.39
N VAL A 259 10.37 12.80 12.02
CA VAL A 259 10.34 13.26 10.62
C VAL A 259 11.74 13.67 10.15
N LYS A 260 12.52 14.40 10.97
CA LYS A 260 13.90 14.77 10.61
C LYS A 260 14.79 13.55 10.42
N ASP A 261 14.75 12.60 11.35
CA ASP A 261 15.56 11.38 11.32
C ASP A 261 15.29 10.56 10.06
N TYR A 262 14.03 10.49 9.61
CA TYR A 262 13.67 9.85 8.35
C TYR A 262 14.45 10.43 7.15
N TYR A 263 14.46 11.76 7.00
CA TYR A 263 15.15 12.40 5.88
C TYR A 263 16.67 12.40 6.04
N VAL A 264 17.19 12.46 7.26
CA VAL A 264 18.63 12.38 7.54
C VAL A 264 19.17 10.98 7.20
N ASN A 265 18.45 9.91 7.55
CA ASN A 265 18.93 8.54 7.46
C ASN A 265 18.84 7.90 6.06
N GLY A 266 18.40 8.63 5.03
CA GLY A 266 18.32 8.07 3.68
C GLY A 266 18.13 9.05 2.53
N LEU A 267 18.00 10.35 2.81
CA LEU A 267 17.60 11.36 1.82
C LEU A 267 18.41 12.66 1.95
N ASN A 268 19.67 12.55 2.40
CA ASN A 268 20.59 13.69 2.59
C ASN A 268 19.97 14.87 3.37
N GLY A 269 19.18 14.57 4.41
CA GLY A 269 18.57 15.58 5.27
C GLY A 269 19.61 16.49 5.94
N GLN A 270 19.40 17.80 5.91
CA GLN A 270 20.28 18.81 6.49
C GLN A 270 19.48 19.82 7.30
N ASP A 271 19.90 20.02 8.56
CA ASP A 271 19.30 20.99 9.48
C ASP A 271 20.18 22.25 9.54
N GLY A 272 19.79 23.26 8.76
CA GLY A 272 20.50 24.55 8.66
C GLY A 272 19.61 25.72 9.08
N SER A 273 19.56 26.78 8.27
CA SER A 273 18.57 27.86 8.43
C SER A 273 17.13 27.39 8.17
N SER A 274 16.99 26.37 7.32
CA SER A 274 15.77 25.60 7.12
C SER A 274 16.15 24.12 6.98
N PHE A 275 15.22 23.23 7.28
CA PHE A 275 15.45 21.79 7.10
C PHE A 275 15.23 21.43 5.64
N THR A 276 16.24 20.82 5.00
CA THR A 276 16.16 20.44 3.58
C THR A 276 16.53 18.98 3.39
N PHE A 277 16.04 18.35 2.31
CA PHE A 277 16.40 16.99 1.93
C PHE A 277 16.45 16.86 0.41
N GLU A 278 17.04 15.77 -0.07
CA GLU A 278 17.25 15.47 -1.48
C GLU A 278 16.65 14.11 -1.84
N TYR A 279 15.90 14.07 -2.94
CA TYR A 279 15.29 12.85 -3.42
C TYR A 279 15.20 12.84 -4.94
N LEU A 280 15.70 11.78 -5.57
CA LEU A 280 15.73 11.59 -7.03
C LEU A 280 16.28 12.80 -7.80
N GLY A 281 17.39 13.36 -7.34
CA GLY A 281 18.04 14.54 -7.95
C GLY A 281 17.27 15.85 -7.77
N LYS A 282 16.28 15.91 -6.88
CA LYS A 282 15.51 17.12 -6.54
C LYS A 282 15.77 17.52 -5.09
N LYS A 283 15.79 18.82 -4.82
CA LYS A 283 15.93 19.39 -3.46
C LYS A 283 14.60 19.93 -2.94
N PHE A 284 14.30 19.62 -1.69
CA PHE A 284 13.08 20.02 -0.99
C PHE A 284 13.40 20.71 0.33
N GLU A 285 12.47 21.54 0.79
CA GLU A 285 12.46 22.19 2.10
C GLU A 285 11.28 21.71 2.92
N ILE A 286 11.49 21.55 4.22
CA ILE A 286 10.44 21.23 5.20
C ILE A 286 10.26 22.40 6.16
N GLU A 287 9.02 22.86 6.25
CA GLU A 287 8.57 23.81 7.27
C GLU A 287 7.75 23.06 8.33
N PHE A 288 8.25 23.04 9.57
CA PHE A 288 7.57 22.40 10.70
C PHE A 288 6.66 23.40 11.41
N THR A 289 5.44 22.96 11.73
CA THR A 289 4.46 23.73 12.52
C THR A 289 3.95 22.88 13.68
N GLU A 290 3.12 23.46 14.55
CA GLU A 290 2.55 22.78 15.72
C GLU A 290 1.64 21.59 15.39
N LYS A 291 1.10 21.51 14.16
CA LYS A 291 0.08 20.51 13.79
C LYS A 291 0.47 19.64 12.61
N CYS A 292 1.41 20.12 11.80
CA CYS A 292 1.76 19.54 10.52
C CYS A 292 3.13 20.03 10.07
N TYR A 293 3.60 19.52 8.96
CA TYR A 293 4.74 20.05 8.24
C TYR A 293 4.39 20.23 6.77
N PHE A 294 5.08 21.14 6.11
CA PHE A 294 4.92 21.41 4.68
C PHE A 294 6.17 21.00 3.95
N ILE A 295 6.02 20.33 2.80
CA ILE A 295 7.16 20.03 1.91
C ILE A 295 7.06 20.89 0.67
N LYS A 296 8.15 21.59 0.36
CA LYS A 296 8.24 22.47 -0.80
C LYS A 296 9.40 22.05 -1.70
N TYR A 297 9.10 21.68 -2.93
CA TYR A 297 10.09 21.62 -4.01
C TYR A 297 10.83 22.96 -4.16
N LEU A 298 12.16 22.91 -4.15
CA LEU A 298 13.02 24.06 -4.35
C LEU A 298 13.56 24.11 -5.78
N LYS A 299 14.31 23.07 -6.18
CA LYS A 299 15.04 23.02 -7.45
C LYS A 299 15.57 21.61 -7.76
N ASP A 300 16.06 21.44 -8.98
CA ASP A 300 16.90 20.31 -9.37
C ASP A 300 18.30 20.45 -8.75
N ILE A 301 18.97 19.32 -8.52
CA ILE A 301 20.36 19.23 -8.11
C ILE A 301 21.20 19.03 -9.38
N GLU A 302 22.23 19.85 -9.54
CA GLU A 302 23.19 19.79 -10.66
C GLU A 302 24.26 18.72 -10.44
#